data_AF-A0A6P2FN61-F1
#
_entry.id   AF-A0A6P2FN61-F1
#
_cell.length_a   1.000
_cell.length_b   1.000
_cell.length_c   1.000
_cell.angle_alpha   90.00
_cell.angle_beta   90.00
_cell.angle_gamma   90.00
#
_symmetry.space_group_name_H-M   'P 1'
#
loop_
_entity.id
_entity.type
_entity.pdbx_description
1 polymer ?
#
loop_
_entity_poly.entity_id
_entity_poly.type
_entity_poly.pdbx_seq_one_letter_code
_entity_poly.pdbx_strand_id
1 'polypeptide(L)'
;MSNLVDKQITEQGDPAQDLRAFRRCLGQFSTGVTVITGNGVGGPVGVTANSFSSLSMDPPLILWSISRSSRSFDAFVSATAFTVHILASDQIDLSQRFASKMEDKFAGIDWRPGLLGAPLIPGAAAILQCTTEAFHDAGDHVLLIGRVVHFARAAASALVFAQGRYAIAEDHPGTLQHEESRERTGTAFVGKYKSPDDLRFTRLVASLGVGFAALFEQFRQSRGVDLPQGFTLFALRDGRTRSFDEIVESSSLPPPSARDALASLEKRGCIACQSEVYALTSKGDALLASLMSDFSNFERQQMAGLSEQSVAVAREVLQELHDRLSA
;
A
#
# COMPACT_ATOMS: atom_id res chain seq x y z
N MET A 1 2.71 32.28 7.69
CA MET A 1 2.24 31.31 8.69
C MET A 1 0.86 30.83 8.26
N SER A 2 0.81 29.83 7.38
CA SER A 2 -0.45 29.26 6.90
C SER A 2 -0.95 28.30 7.97
N ASN A 3 -2.18 28.54 8.44
CA ASN A 3 -2.88 27.65 9.35
C ASN A 3 -2.80 26.22 8.81
N LEU A 4 -2.38 25.28 9.64
CA LEU A 4 -2.65 23.86 9.44
C LEU A 4 -4.18 23.75 9.34
N VAL A 5 -4.67 23.68 8.11
CA VAL A 5 -6.09 23.60 7.76
C VAL A 5 -6.69 22.41 8.50
N ASP A 6 -7.80 22.62 9.21
CA ASP A 6 -8.63 21.55 9.73
C ASP A 6 -8.90 20.56 8.59
N LYS A 7 -8.41 19.32 8.72
CA LYS A 7 -8.64 18.30 7.69
C LYS A 7 -10.14 18.08 7.55
N GLN A 8 -10.69 18.30 6.36
CA GLN A 8 -12.10 18.08 6.10
C GLN A 8 -12.44 16.61 6.33
N ILE A 9 -13.46 16.33 7.15
CA ILE A 9 -13.97 14.97 7.35
C ILE A 9 -14.72 14.56 6.08
N THR A 10 -14.20 13.56 5.38
CA THR A 10 -14.78 13.04 4.12
C THR A 10 -15.72 11.86 4.33
N GLU A 11 -15.57 11.14 5.44
CA GLU A 11 -16.36 9.95 5.78
C GLU A 11 -16.44 9.77 7.30
N GLN A 12 -17.64 9.53 7.83
CA GLN A 12 -17.89 9.24 9.24
C GLN A 12 -19.14 8.37 9.39
N GLY A 13 -19.21 7.53 10.42
CA GLY A 13 -20.35 6.66 10.68
C GLY A 13 -20.13 5.68 11.82
N ASP A 14 -21.16 4.89 12.11
CA ASP A 14 -21.10 3.78 13.06
C ASP A 14 -20.54 2.52 12.36
N PRO A 15 -19.43 1.92 12.85
CA PRO A 15 -18.89 0.67 12.31
C PRO A 15 -19.92 -0.46 12.21
N ALA A 16 -20.92 -0.51 13.11
CA ALA A 16 -21.96 -1.53 13.07
C ALA A 16 -22.92 -1.37 11.88
N GLN A 17 -22.99 -0.18 11.28
CA GLN A 17 -23.88 0.13 10.15
C GLN A 17 -23.15 0.14 8.81
N ASP A 18 -21.86 0.49 8.78
CA ASP A 18 -21.03 0.49 7.56
C ASP A 18 -19.60 -0.01 7.83
N LEU A 19 -19.44 -1.34 7.85
CA LEU A 19 -18.12 -1.99 8.01
C LEU A 19 -17.13 -1.63 6.90
N ARG A 20 -17.59 -1.28 5.68
CA ARG A 20 -16.70 -0.90 4.58
C ARG A 20 -16.10 0.48 4.82
N ALA A 21 -16.90 1.43 5.30
CA ALA A 21 -16.41 2.75 5.72
C ALA A 21 -15.42 2.61 6.89
N PHE A 22 -15.73 1.78 7.89
CA PHE A 22 -14.81 1.51 8.99
C PHE A 22 -13.48 0.91 8.50
N ARG A 23 -13.52 -0.06 7.57
CA ARG A 23 -12.32 -0.64 6.96
C ARG A 23 -11.49 0.39 6.19
N ARG A 24 -12.12 1.30 5.44
CA ARG A 24 -11.43 2.41 4.76
C ARG A 24 -10.75 3.35 5.76
N CYS A 25 -11.43 3.67 6.86
CA CYS A 25 -10.88 4.47 7.95
C CYS A 25 -9.62 3.81 8.54
N LEU A 26 -9.67 2.52 8.86
CA LEU A 26 -8.49 1.76 9.33
C LEU A 26 -7.34 1.77 8.31
N GLY A 27 -7.66 1.78 7.01
CA GLY A 27 -6.69 1.86 5.93
C GLY A 27 -5.86 3.15 5.89
N GLN A 28 -6.22 4.19 6.65
CA GLN A 28 -5.38 5.38 6.83
C GLN A 28 -4.10 5.07 7.62
N PHE A 29 -4.12 4.03 8.45
CA PHE A 29 -2.91 3.53 9.10
C PHE A 29 -2.10 2.70 8.09
N SER A 30 -1.01 3.27 7.60
CA SER A 30 -0.11 2.60 6.67
C SER A 30 0.72 1.55 7.40
N THR A 31 0.89 0.39 6.76
CA THR A 31 1.57 -0.77 7.36
C THR A 31 2.57 -1.36 6.37
N GLY A 32 3.56 -2.09 6.88
CA GLY A 32 4.28 -3.04 6.04
C GLY A 32 3.39 -4.25 5.72
N VAL A 33 3.76 -5.00 4.68
CA VAL A 33 3.09 -6.28 4.36
C VAL A 33 3.93 -7.44 4.86
N THR A 34 3.29 -8.43 5.49
CA THR A 34 3.95 -9.66 5.90
C THR A 34 3.30 -10.90 5.30
N VAL A 35 4.10 -11.94 5.07
CA VAL A 35 3.61 -13.31 4.90
C VAL A 35 4.03 -14.13 6.10
N ILE A 36 3.06 -14.71 6.78
CA ILE A 36 3.29 -15.52 7.97
C ILE A 36 3.10 -16.96 7.57
N THR A 37 4.08 -17.80 7.87
CA THR A 37 4.09 -19.22 7.50
C THR A 37 4.23 -20.10 8.72
N GLY A 38 3.66 -21.29 8.65
CA GLY A 38 3.72 -22.30 9.70
C GLY A 38 3.53 -23.68 9.11
N ASN A 39 3.51 -24.70 9.97
CA ASN A 39 3.26 -26.08 9.58
C ASN A 39 1.83 -26.46 9.94
N GLY A 40 1.05 -26.91 8.97
CA GLY A 40 -0.25 -27.55 9.18
C GLY A 40 -0.16 -29.07 9.07
N VAL A 41 -1.25 -29.75 9.40
CA VAL A 41 -1.35 -31.23 9.33
C VAL A 41 -1.07 -31.78 7.93
N GLY A 42 -1.48 -31.04 6.88
CA GLY A 42 -1.30 -31.43 5.48
C GLY A 42 -0.08 -30.84 4.78
N GLY A 43 0.82 -30.17 5.51
CA GLY A 43 2.00 -29.49 4.94
C GLY A 43 2.07 -28.00 5.30
N PRO A 44 2.94 -27.22 4.62
CA PRO A 44 3.17 -25.83 4.94
C PRO A 44 1.91 -24.98 4.70
N VAL A 45 1.65 -24.04 5.60
CA VAL A 45 0.57 -23.05 5.49
C VAL A 45 1.14 -21.65 5.51
N GLY A 46 0.42 -20.71 4.87
CA GLY A 46 0.82 -19.31 4.88
C GLY A 46 -0.34 -18.35 4.66
N VAL A 47 -0.23 -17.17 5.27
CA VAL A 47 -1.22 -16.11 5.24
C VAL A 47 -0.53 -14.76 5.09
N THR A 48 -0.99 -13.95 4.14
CA THR A 48 -0.62 -12.54 4.10
C THR A 48 -1.33 -11.79 5.22
N ALA A 49 -0.58 -11.04 6.01
CA ALA A 49 -1.09 -10.24 7.11
C ALA A 49 -0.42 -8.87 7.14
N ASN A 50 -1.22 -7.83 7.41
CA ASN A 50 -0.74 -6.49 7.71
C ASN A 50 -1.16 -6.03 9.11
N SER A 51 -1.60 -6.96 9.96
CA SER A 51 -1.89 -6.75 11.39
C SER A 51 -0.65 -6.94 12.29
N PHE A 52 0.52 -7.17 11.70
CA PHE A 52 1.78 -7.35 12.40
C PHE A 52 2.18 -6.07 13.16
N SER A 53 2.70 -6.24 14.38
CA SER A 53 3.35 -5.18 15.14
C SER A 53 4.45 -5.72 16.06
N SER A 54 5.47 -4.91 16.31
CA SER A 54 6.42 -5.15 17.41
C SER A 54 5.72 -4.96 18.76
N LEU A 55 5.98 -5.83 19.73
CA LEU A 55 5.33 -5.79 21.04
C LEU A 55 6.31 -5.48 22.18
N SER A 56 7.44 -6.19 22.25
CA SER A 56 8.42 -6.04 23.33
C SER A 56 9.84 -6.26 22.83
N MET A 57 10.81 -5.59 23.48
CA MET A 57 12.24 -5.78 23.23
C MET A 57 12.87 -6.82 24.17
N ASP A 58 12.39 -6.89 25.42
CA ASP A 58 12.86 -7.87 26.41
C ASP A 58 11.67 -8.45 27.21
N PRO A 59 11.27 -9.72 26.96
CA PRO A 59 11.76 -10.57 25.87
C PRO A 59 11.37 -10.02 24.49
N PRO A 60 12.04 -10.43 23.39
CA PRO A 60 11.74 -9.97 22.04
C PRO A 60 10.42 -10.58 21.54
N LEU A 61 9.34 -9.80 21.64
CA LEU A 61 7.99 -10.24 21.28
C LEU A 61 7.45 -9.43 20.11
N ILE A 62 6.71 -10.12 19.24
CA ILE A 62 5.87 -9.53 18.20
C ILE A 62 4.44 -10.04 18.34
N LEU A 63 3.51 -9.38 17.68
CA LEU A 63 2.14 -9.84 17.55
C LEU A 63 1.61 -9.72 16.13
N TRP A 64 0.59 -10.51 15.84
CA TRP A 64 -0.25 -10.38 14.65
C TRP A 64 -1.62 -11.01 14.93
N SER A 65 -2.59 -10.83 14.04
CA SER A 65 -3.92 -11.40 14.19
C SER A 65 -4.33 -12.25 12.99
N ILE A 66 -4.97 -13.39 13.27
CA ILE A 66 -5.54 -14.27 12.24
C ILE A 66 -7.07 -14.29 12.36
N SER A 67 -7.76 -14.21 11.22
CA SER A 67 -9.22 -14.36 11.17
C SER A 67 -9.62 -15.79 11.47
N ARG A 68 -10.69 -15.97 12.26
CA ARG A 68 -11.35 -17.27 12.45
C ARG A 68 -11.85 -17.91 11.15
N SER A 69 -12.08 -17.09 10.12
CA SER A 69 -12.50 -17.57 8.80
C SER A 69 -11.34 -18.04 7.91
N SER A 70 -10.09 -17.90 8.37
CA SER A 70 -8.92 -18.31 7.61
C SER A 70 -8.88 -19.83 7.46
N ARG A 71 -8.59 -20.32 6.24
CA ARG A 71 -8.31 -21.75 6.00
C ARG A 71 -7.09 -22.26 6.77
N SER A 72 -6.19 -21.36 7.18
CA SER A 72 -5.01 -21.69 7.97
C SER A 72 -5.22 -21.48 9.48
N PHE A 73 -6.45 -21.17 9.92
CA PHE A 73 -6.74 -20.85 11.32
C PHE A 73 -6.26 -21.95 12.26
N ASP A 74 -6.78 -23.18 12.08
CA ASP A 74 -6.46 -24.33 12.94
C ASP A 74 -4.96 -24.63 12.98
N ALA A 75 -4.27 -24.48 11.84
CA ALA A 75 -2.83 -24.68 11.77
C ALA A 75 -2.05 -23.66 12.62
N PHE A 76 -2.44 -22.38 12.61
CA PHE A 76 -1.74 -21.35 13.39
C PHE A 76 -2.12 -21.34 14.87
N VAL A 77 -3.37 -21.66 15.25
CA VAL A 77 -3.76 -21.72 16.67
C VAL A 77 -3.26 -22.99 17.39
N SER A 78 -2.77 -23.97 16.65
CA SER A 78 -2.07 -25.16 17.19
C SER A 78 -0.55 -25.14 16.95
N ALA A 79 -0.03 -24.16 16.21
CA ALA A 79 1.39 -24.08 15.88
C ALA A 79 2.22 -23.72 17.11
N THR A 80 3.31 -24.46 17.32
CA THR A 80 4.35 -24.14 18.32
C THR A 80 5.37 -23.13 17.79
N ALA A 81 5.44 -22.94 16.47
CA ALA A 81 6.36 -22.03 15.81
C ALA A 81 5.79 -21.51 14.48
N PHE A 82 6.23 -20.32 14.09
CA PHE A 82 5.90 -19.69 12.83
C PHE A 82 7.01 -18.74 12.37
N THR A 83 7.02 -18.41 11.08
CA THR A 83 7.94 -17.44 10.49
C THR A 83 7.16 -16.24 9.95
N VAL A 84 7.58 -15.03 10.32
CA VAL A 84 7.11 -13.77 9.73
C VAL A 84 8.09 -13.31 8.66
N HIS A 85 7.61 -13.11 7.44
CA HIS A 85 8.36 -12.53 6.33
C HIS A 85 7.85 -11.10 6.10
N ILE A 86 8.64 -10.09 6.45
CA ILE A 86 8.35 -8.70 6.07
C ILE A 86 8.75 -8.53 4.61
N LEU A 87 7.77 -8.32 3.74
CA LEU A 87 7.97 -8.39 2.30
C LEU A 87 8.75 -7.18 1.76
N ALA A 88 9.59 -7.44 0.76
CA ALA A 88 10.24 -6.40 -0.03
C ALA A 88 9.28 -5.83 -1.10
N SER A 89 9.55 -4.61 -1.57
CA SER A 89 8.68 -3.86 -2.47
C SER A 89 8.37 -4.55 -3.80
N ASP A 90 9.22 -5.48 -4.23
CA ASP A 90 9.09 -6.30 -5.44
C ASP A 90 8.28 -7.58 -5.24
N GLN A 91 7.78 -7.87 -4.02
CA GLN A 91 7.08 -9.11 -3.68
C GLN A 91 5.55 -8.99 -3.65
N ILE A 92 4.97 -8.16 -4.52
CA ILE A 92 3.51 -8.00 -4.64
C ILE A 92 2.83 -9.33 -4.96
N ASP A 93 3.38 -10.12 -5.88
CA ASP A 93 2.81 -11.41 -6.28
C ASP A 93 2.75 -12.40 -5.12
N LEU A 94 3.78 -12.41 -4.27
CA LEU A 94 3.83 -13.24 -3.08
C LEU A 94 2.74 -12.82 -2.08
N SER A 95 2.59 -11.53 -1.85
CA SER A 95 1.52 -10.97 -1.02
C SER A 95 0.13 -11.38 -1.52
N GLN A 96 -0.14 -11.21 -2.82
CA GLN A 96 -1.43 -11.53 -3.41
C GLN A 96 -1.73 -13.04 -3.34
N ARG A 97 -0.74 -13.87 -3.66
CA ARG A 97 -0.85 -15.34 -3.59
C ARG A 97 -1.23 -15.81 -2.19
N PHE A 98 -0.53 -15.34 -1.16
CA PHE A 98 -0.79 -15.75 0.22
C PHE A 98 -2.06 -15.12 0.83
N ALA A 99 -2.59 -14.04 0.24
CA ALA A 99 -3.90 -13.46 0.56
C ALA A 99 -5.07 -14.19 -0.14
N SER A 100 -4.80 -14.96 -1.19
CA SER A 100 -5.82 -15.62 -2.01
C SER A 100 -6.43 -16.89 -1.35
N LYS A 101 -7.44 -17.46 -2.01
CA LYS A 101 -8.05 -18.76 -1.68
C LYS A 101 -7.42 -19.96 -2.43
N MET A 102 -6.29 -19.76 -3.11
CA MET A 102 -5.55 -20.82 -3.81
C MET A 102 -5.34 -22.03 -2.89
N GLU A 103 -5.51 -23.24 -3.42
CA GLU A 103 -5.37 -24.49 -2.64
C GLU A 103 -3.91 -24.73 -2.27
N ASP A 104 -3.02 -24.81 -3.26
CA ASP A 104 -1.58 -24.93 -3.03
C ASP A 104 -0.87 -23.59 -3.24
N LYS A 105 -0.76 -22.83 -2.15
CA LYS A 105 -0.04 -21.54 -2.14
C LYS A 105 1.48 -21.69 -2.24
N PHE A 106 2.03 -22.88 -1.98
CA PHE A 106 3.48 -23.12 -1.98
C PHE A 106 3.97 -23.71 -3.31
N ALA A 107 3.08 -24.17 -4.19
CA ALA A 107 3.41 -24.68 -5.53
C ALA A 107 4.33 -23.73 -6.31
N GLY A 108 5.53 -24.19 -6.65
CA GLY A 108 6.51 -23.42 -7.43
C GLY A 108 7.22 -22.30 -6.66
N ILE A 109 7.07 -22.21 -5.33
CA ILE A 109 7.89 -21.33 -4.48
C ILE A 109 9.09 -22.13 -4.00
N ASP A 110 10.29 -21.55 -4.15
CA ASP A 110 11.50 -22.06 -3.49
C ASP A 110 11.45 -21.69 -2.01
N TRP A 111 11.02 -22.64 -1.18
CA TRP A 111 11.00 -22.49 0.27
C TRP A 111 11.79 -23.61 0.93
N ARG A 112 12.30 -23.35 2.13
CA ARG A 112 13.02 -24.34 2.93
C ARG A 112 12.56 -24.31 4.39
N PRO A 113 12.68 -25.41 5.15
CA PRO A 113 12.43 -25.39 6.58
C PRO A 113 13.38 -24.41 7.29
N GLY A 114 12.84 -23.61 8.21
CA GLY A 114 13.62 -22.76 9.12
C GLY A 114 14.17 -23.52 10.32
N LEU A 115 14.77 -22.77 11.25
CA LEU A 115 15.32 -23.24 12.52
C LEU A 115 14.29 -24.02 13.35
N LEU A 116 13.03 -23.57 13.31
CA LEU A 116 11.91 -24.19 14.03
C LEU A 116 11.03 -25.06 13.11
N GLY A 117 11.52 -25.37 11.91
CA GLY A 117 10.79 -26.16 10.90
C GLY A 117 9.71 -25.40 10.13
N ALA A 118 9.26 -24.23 10.61
CA ALA A 118 8.33 -23.38 9.84
C ALA A 118 8.97 -22.92 8.52
N PRO A 119 8.22 -22.81 7.41
CA PRO A 119 8.79 -22.47 6.11
C PRO A 119 9.52 -21.11 6.11
N LEU A 120 10.59 -21.03 5.31
CA LEU A 120 11.30 -19.80 4.96
C LEU A 120 11.19 -19.57 3.47
N ILE A 121 10.71 -18.38 3.09
CA ILE A 121 10.64 -17.92 1.71
C ILE A 121 11.72 -16.83 1.52
N PRO A 122 12.64 -16.95 0.54
CA PRO A 122 13.69 -15.98 0.30
C PRO A 122 13.16 -14.65 -0.27
N GLY A 123 14.00 -13.63 -0.29
CA GLY A 123 13.70 -12.32 -0.90
C GLY A 123 12.99 -11.31 0.01
N ALA A 124 12.53 -11.73 1.20
CA ALA A 124 11.91 -10.82 2.15
C ALA A 124 12.90 -9.76 2.68
N ALA A 125 12.42 -8.53 2.89
CA ALA A 125 13.19 -7.44 3.48
C ALA A 125 13.64 -7.76 4.92
N ALA A 126 12.83 -8.52 5.66
CA ALA A 126 13.24 -9.14 6.92
C ALA A 126 12.49 -10.45 7.17
N ILE A 127 13.12 -11.34 7.94
CA ILE A 127 12.55 -12.62 8.36
C ILE A 127 12.70 -12.74 9.87
N LEU A 128 11.61 -13.07 10.56
CA LEU A 128 11.57 -13.35 12.00
C LEU A 128 11.08 -14.78 12.20
N GLN A 129 11.86 -15.61 12.87
CA GLN A 129 11.46 -16.96 13.25
C GLN A 129 11.06 -16.95 14.73
N CYS A 130 9.83 -17.39 14.99
CA CYS A 130 9.18 -17.21 16.28
C CYS A 130 8.71 -18.54 16.86
N THR A 131 8.86 -18.70 18.17
CA THR A 131 8.04 -19.66 18.93
C THR A 131 6.74 -18.98 19.35
N THR A 132 5.64 -19.73 19.37
CA THR A 132 4.35 -19.23 19.85
C THR A 132 4.39 -19.04 21.36
N GLU A 133 4.07 -17.85 21.84
CA GLU A 133 4.09 -17.48 23.25
C GLU A 133 2.69 -17.52 23.87
N ALA A 134 1.70 -16.90 23.22
CA ALA A 134 0.34 -16.79 23.73
C ALA A 134 -0.69 -16.53 22.62
N PHE A 135 -1.94 -16.84 22.95
CA PHE A 135 -3.12 -16.55 22.14
C PHE A 135 -4.13 -15.76 22.96
N HIS A 136 -4.77 -14.77 22.33
CA HIS A 136 -5.85 -14.01 22.95
C HIS A 136 -7.04 -13.89 21.99
N ASP A 137 -8.24 -14.14 22.51
CA ASP A 137 -9.48 -13.91 21.78
C ASP A 137 -9.73 -12.40 21.59
N ALA A 138 -9.94 -11.99 20.34
CA ALA A 138 -10.12 -10.59 19.95
C ALA A 138 -11.21 -10.46 18.87
N GLY A 139 -12.46 -10.71 19.25
CA GLY A 139 -13.60 -10.63 18.33
C GLY A 139 -13.57 -11.73 17.27
N ASP A 140 -13.63 -11.37 15.99
CA ASP A 140 -13.56 -12.29 14.86
C ASP A 140 -12.12 -12.77 14.53
N HIS A 141 -11.12 -12.25 15.26
CA HIS A 141 -9.71 -12.63 15.13
C HIS A 141 -9.11 -13.17 16.43
N VAL A 142 -8.09 -14.03 16.30
CA VAL A 142 -7.22 -14.42 17.43
C VAL A 142 -5.93 -13.64 17.29
N LEU A 143 -5.49 -13.02 18.37
CA LEU A 143 -4.19 -12.37 18.46
C LEU A 143 -3.16 -13.42 18.85
N LEU A 144 -2.11 -13.56 18.04
CA LEU A 144 -0.96 -14.43 18.28
C LEU A 144 0.20 -13.58 18.75
N ILE A 145 0.80 -13.96 19.88
CA ILE A 145 2.06 -13.40 20.36
C ILE A 145 3.16 -14.41 20.07
N GLY A 146 4.22 -13.96 19.40
CA GLY A 146 5.39 -14.77 19.09
C GLY A 146 6.64 -14.21 19.74
N ARG A 147 7.46 -15.10 20.30
CA ARG A 147 8.81 -14.77 20.77
C ARG A 147 9.81 -15.01 19.65
N VAL A 148 10.52 -13.95 19.25
CA VAL A 148 11.52 -14.03 18.18
C VAL A 148 12.77 -14.73 18.72
N VAL A 149 13.10 -15.89 18.14
CA VAL A 149 14.32 -16.64 18.50
C VAL A 149 15.45 -16.42 17.51
N HIS A 150 15.11 -15.98 16.29
CA HIS A 150 16.08 -15.65 15.24
C HIS A 150 15.49 -14.60 14.30
N PHE A 151 16.32 -13.67 13.82
CA PHE A 151 15.93 -12.69 12.81
C PHE A 151 17.04 -12.47 11.78
N ALA A 152 16.63 -12.07 10.58
CA ALA A 152 17.52 -11.61 9.52
C ALA A 152 16.89 -10.38 8.83
N ARG A 153 17.73 -9.46 8.35
CA ARG A 153 17.31 -8.26 7.63
C ARG A 153 18.19 -8.05 6.40
N ALA A 154 17.57 -7.70 5.28
CA ALA A 154 18.23 -7.32 4.04
C ALA A 154 18.27 -5.80 3.87
N ALA A 155 19.14 -5.32 2.98
CA ALA A 155 19.12 -3.94 2.49
C ALA A 155 18.11 -3.83 1.33
N ALA A 156 16.82 -3.91 1.65
CA ALA A 156 15.72 -3.82 0.69
C ALA A 156 14.63 -2.87 1.21
N SER A 157 13.94 -2.19 0.29
CA SER A 157 12.77 -1.37 0.62
C SER A 157 11.58 -2.29 0.95
N ALA A 158 10.90 -2.02 2.06
CA ALA A 158 9.74 -2.80 2.45
C ALA A 158 8.51 -2.47 1.58
N LEU A 159 7.69 -3.48 1.29
CA LEU A 159 6.38 -3.29 0.67
C LEU A 159 5.43 -2.63 1.67
N VAL A 160 4.83 -1.51 1.26
CA VAL A 160 3.85 -0.77 2.07
C VAL A 160 2.44 -1.10 1.59
N PHE A 161 1.51 -1.16 2.54
CA PHE A 161 0.08 -1.20 2.29
C PHE A 161 -0.61 -0.03 2.97
N ALA A 162 -1.24 0.83 2.18
CA ALA A 162 -1.92 2.03 2.64
C ALA A 162 -3.20 2.23 1.84
N GLN A 163 -4.30 2.59 2.49
CA GLN A 163 -5.58 2.91 1.86
C GLN A 163 -6.03 1.90 0.77
N GLY A 164 -5.80 0.61 1.02
CA GLY A 164 -6.18 -0.47 0.11
C GLY A 164 -5.29 -0.64 -1.12
N ARG A 165 -4.05 -0.15 -1.12
CA ARG A 165 -3.10 -0.35 -2.24
C ARG A 165 -1.70 -0.66 -1.74
N TYR A 166 -0.93 -1.30 -2.62
CA TYR A 166 0.51 -1.41 -2.45
C TYR A 166 1.18 -0.07 -2.74
N ALA A 167 2.24 0.22 -2.01
CA ALA A 167 3.06 1.40 -2.14
C ALA A 167 4.52 1.08 -1.76
N ILE A 168 5.39 2.04 -1.98
CA ILE A 168 6.77 2.04 -1.48
C ILE A 168 6.92 3.09 -0.38
N ALA A 169 7.81 2.83 0.58
CA ALA A 169 8.21 3.84 1.54
C ALA A 169 9.22 4.78 0.87
N GLU A 170 8.88 6.06 0.78
CA GLU A 170 9.81 7.11 0.39
C GLU A 170 10.13 7.98 1.61
N ASP A 171 11.36 8.48 1.68
CA ASP A 171 11.75 9.41 2.73
C ASP A 171 10.91 10.69 2.63
N HIS A 172 10.30 11.08 3.75
CA HIS A 172 9.47 12.27 3.79
C HIS A 172 10.33 13.53 3.52
N PRO A 173 10.02 14.37 2.53
CA PRO A 173 10.88 15.51 2.17
C PRO A 173 11.21 16.47 3.33
N GLY A 174 10.32 16.59 4.32
CA GLY A 174 10.51 17.40 5.52
C GLY A 174 11.56 16.88 6.52
N THR A 175 11.90 15.58 6.53
CA THR A 175 13.01 15.08 7.38
C THR A 175 14.37 15.47 6.81
N LEU A 176 14.43 15.70 5.49
CA LEU A 176 15.64 16.08 4.77
C LEU A 176 16.03 17.56 4.96
N GLN A 177 15.16 18.39 5.54
CA GLN A 177 15.46 19.79 5.88
C GLN A 177 16.17 19.93 7.25
N HIS A 178 16.04 18.93 8.14
CA HIS A 178 16.59 18.97 9.49
C HIS A 178 18.03 18.44 9.61
N GLU A 179 18.54 17.73 8.61
CA GLU A 179 19.93 17.26 8.59
C GLU A 179 20.94 18.40 8.37
N GLU A 180 20.54 19.50 7.71
CA GLU A 180 21.38 20.68 7.50
C GLU A 180 21.78 21.41 8.80
N SER A 181 21.08 21.16 9.90
CA SER A 181 21.31 21.84 11.20
C SER A 181 21.99 20.98 12.26
N ARG A 182 22.26 19.68 12.00
CA ARG A 182 22.83 18.74 12.99
C ARG A 182 24.32 18.41 12.83
N GLU A 183 24.99 18.86 11.78
CA GLU A 183 26.44 18.65 11.61
C GLU A 183 27.30 19.80 12.18
N ARG A 184 27.46 19.85 13.51
CA ARG A 184 28.64 20.44 14.17
C ARG A 184 29.11 19.51 15.27
N THR A 185 29.63 18.34 14.91
CA THR A 185 30.71 17.58 15.61
C THR A 185 30.75 16.15 15.09
N GLY A 186 31.89 15.71 14.55
CA GLY A 186 32.19 14.30 14.35
C GLY A 186 32.24 13.85 12.89
N THR A 187 33.36 13.24 12.55
CA THR A 187 33.84 12.86 11.21
C THR A 187 33.10 11.68 10.55
N ALA A 188 32.74 11.92 9.27
CA ALA A 188 32.68 11.00 8.11
C ALA A 188 31.42 10.12 7.90
N PHE A 189 30.54 10.53 6.97
CA PHE A 189 30.51 10.04 5.56
C PHE A 189 29.56 10.92 4.70
N VAL A 190 30.13 11.84 3.88
CA VAL A 190 29.53 12.59 2.73
C VAL A 190 28.11 13.16 2.92
N GLY A 191 27.81 14.46 3.07
CA GLY A 191 28.44 15.67 2.58
C GLY A 191 27.50 16.48 1.66
N LYS A 192 27.04 17.64 2.20
CA LYS A 192 26.92 18.96 1.53
C LYS A 192 25.86 19.17 0.44
N TYR A 193 24.81 19.94 0.72
CA TYR A 193 24.17 20.82 -0.27
C TYR A 193 23.73 22.12 0.42
N LYS A 194 23.95 23.27 -0.23
CA LYS A 194 23.79 24.61 0.39
C LYS A 194 22.81 25.51 -0.36
N SER A 195 22.19 25.06 -1.46
CA SER A 195 21.28 25.89 -2.26
C SER A 195 20.23 25.10 -3.06
N PRO A 196 19.13 25.73 -3.54
CA PRO A 196 18.16 25.11 -4.46
C PRO A 196 18.75 24.57 -5.77
N ASP A 197 19.87 25.13 -6.23
CA ASP A 197 20.62 24.67 -7.42
C ASP A 197 21.35 23.34 -7.18
N ASP A 198 21.46 22.91 -5.92
CA ASP A 198 22.09 21.66 -5.52
C ASP A 198 21.09 20.47 -5.44
N LEU A 199 19.80 20.70 -5.68
CA LEU A 199 18.82 19.63 -5.75
C LEU A 199 19.12 18.75 -6.97
N ARG A 200 19.76 17.60 -6.74
CA ARG A 200 19.92 16.56 -7.77
C ARG A 200 18.57 16.31 -8.42
N PHE A 201 18.55 16.16 -9.75
CA PHE A 201 17.36 15.96 -10.57
C PHE A 201 16.35 14.97 -9.95
N THR A 202 16.83 13.85 -9.40
CA THR A 202 16.01 12.83 -8.72
C THR A 202 15.21 13.37 -7.52
N ARG A 203 15.78 14.30 -6.74
CA ARG A 203 15.12 14.91 -5.58
C ARG A 203 14.09 15.96 -5.99
N LEU A 204 14.36 16.72 -7.06
CA LEU A 204 13.37 17.63 -7.65
C LEU A 204 12.13 16.84 -8.08
N VAL A 205 12.34 15.74 -8.84
CA VAL A 205 11.26 14.85 -9.29
C VAL A 205 10.48 14.27 -8.09
N ALA A 206 11.16 13.73 -7.08
CA ALA A 206 10.49 13.16 -5.89
C ALA A 206 9.66 14.21 -5.12
N SER A 207 10.24 15.40 -4.87
CA SER A 207 9.55 16.47 -4.12
C SER A 207 8.32 17.01 -4.85
N LEU A 208 8.40 17.14 -6.19
CA LEU A 208 7.26 17.51 -7.02
C LEU A 208 6.20 16.41 -6.98
N GLY A 209 6.59 15.13 -7.09
CA GLY A 209 5.67 13.99 -6.99
C GLY A 209 4.83 14.03 -5.71
N VAL A 210 5.46 14.25 -4.55
CA VAL A 210 4.75 14.37 -3.26
C VAL A 210 3.80 15.57 -3.23
N GLY A 211 4.24 16.73 -3.72
CA GLY A 211 3.41 17.94 -3.78
C GLY A 211 2.18 17.78 -4.66
N PHE A 212 2.36 17.25 -5.87
CA PHE A 212 1.26 16.98 -6.81
C PHE A 212 0.29 15.91 -6.26
N ALA A 213 0.80 14.86 -5.60
CA ALA A 213 -0.04 13.83 -5.00
C ALA A 213 -0.93 14.37 -3.87
N ALA A 214 -0.39 15.22 -2.98
CA ALA A 214 -1.15 15.83 -1.89
C ALA A 214 -2.27 16.75 -2.40
N LEU A 215 -2.01 17.49 -3.49
CA LEU A 215 -2.97 18.41 -4.09
C LEU A 215 -4.05 17.64 -4.86
N PHE A 216 -3.68 16.58 -5.60
CA PHE A 216 -4.66 15.70 -6.25
C PHE A 216 -5.58 14.99 -5.24
N GLU A 217 -5.05 14.62 -4.07
CA GLU A 217 -5.85 14.07 -2.97
C GLU A 217 -6.93 15.04 -2.49
N GLN A 218 -6.59 16.33 -2.33
CA GLN A 218 -7.55 17.36 -1.94
C GLN A 218 -8.73 17.46 -2.94
N PHE A 219 -8.45 17.42 -4.25
CA PHE A 219 -9.50 17.47 -5.27
C PHE A 219 -10.40 16.23 -5.25
N ARG A 220 -9.85 15.03 -5.15
CA ARG A 220 -10.65 13.80 -5.03
C ARG A 220 -11.56 13.83 -3.79
N GLN A 221 -11.01 14.25 -2.65
CA GLN A 221 -11.75 14.36 -1.40
C GLN A 221 -12.90 15.37 -1.49
N SER A 222 -12.71 16.50 -2.18
CA SER A 222 -13.78 17.49 -2.40
C SER A 222 -15.00 16.93 -3.17
N ARG A 223 -14.81 15.84 -3.93
CA ARG A 223 -15.86 15.13 -4.69
C ARG A 223 -16.37 13.87 -3.97
N GLY A 224 -15.94 13.64 -2.73
CA GLY A 224 -16.26 12.43 -1.96
C GLY A 224 -15.76 11.17 -2.67
N VAL A 225 -14.61 11.25 -3.34
CA VAL A 225 -13.98 10.12 -4.03
C VAL A 225 -12.72 9.77 -3.26
N ASP A 226 -12.65 8.54 -2.76
CA ASP A 226 -11.42 8.02 -2.17
C ASP A 226 -10.43 7.56 -3.25
N LEU A 227 -9.19 7.28 -2.83
CA LEU A 227 -8.13 6.92 -3.76
C LEU A 227 -8.46 5.65 -4.57
N PRO A 228 -8.93 4.52 -3.98
CA PRO A 228 -9.39 3.36 -4.75
C PRO A 228 -10.48 3.67 -5.77
N GLN A 229 -11.51 4.45 -5.39
CA GLN A 229 -12.58 4.85 -6.30
C GLN A 229 -12.06 5.67 -7.47
N GLY A 230 -11.11 6.59 -7.23
CA GLY A 230 -10.49 7.39 -8.29
C GLY A 230 -9.79 6.53 -9.34
N PHE A 231 -9.01 5.52 -8.91
CA PHE A 231 -8.37 4.58 -9.83
C PHE A 231 -9.39 3.71 -10.57
N THR A 232 -10.44 3.24 -9.92
CA THR A 232 -11.51 2.47 -10.56
C THR A 232 -12.26 3.29 -11.62
N LEU A 233 -12.58 4.56 -11.34
CA LEU A 233 -13.20 5.45 -12.32
C LEU A 233 -12.27 5.68 -13.52
N PHE A 234 -10.98 5.90 -13.27
CA PHE A 234 -9.98 6.10 -14.31
C PHE A 234 -9.74 4.85 -15.17
N ALA A 235 -9.79 3.66 -14.57
CA ALA A 235 -9.73 2.39 -15.30
C ALA A 235 -10.90 2.23 -16.29
N LEU A 236 -12.07 2.82 -16.01
CA LEU A 236 -13.27 2.76 -16.85
C LEU A 236 -13.41 3.95 -17.82
N ARG A 237 -12.44 4.88 -17.85
CA ARG A 237 -12.54 6.18 -18.55
C ARG A 237 -12.81 6.12 -20.05
N ASP A 238 -12.44 5.03 -20.72
CA ASP A 238 -12.46 4.95 -22.19
C ASP A 238 -13.84 4.56 -22.75
N GLY A 239 -14.90 4.63 -21.92
CA GLY A 239 -16.27 4.24 -22.30
C GLY A 239 -16.43 2.75 -22.60
N ARG A 240 -15.44 1.93 -22.25
CA ARG A 240 -15.45 0.48 -22.43
C ARG A 240 -15.99 -0.19 -21.19
N THR A 241 -16.83 -1.18 -21.41
CA THR A 241 -17.17 -2.20 -20.42
C THR A 241 -15.91 -3.00 -20.07
N ARG A 242 -15.58 -3.15 -18.79
CA ARG A 242 -14.43 -3.95 -18.33
C ARG A 242 -14.86 -5.00 -17.31
N SER A 243 -14.25 -6.17 -17.39
CA SER A 243 -14.34 -7.21 -16.37
C SER A 243 -13.64 -6.80 -15.08
N PHE A 244 -13.94 -7.51 -13.99
CA PHE A 244 -13.26 -7.29 -12.71
C PHE A 244 -11.73 -7.42 -12.80
N ASP A 245 -11.25 -8.44 -13.54
CA ASP A 245 -9.81 -8.72 -13.64
C ASP A 245 -9.07 -7.62 -14.42
N GLU A 246 -9.65 -7.12 -15.52
CA GLU A 246 -9.09 -5.98 -16.28
C GLU A 246 -9.04 -4.69 -15.46
N ILE A 247 -9.98 -4.49 -14.54
CA ILE A 247 -9.98 -3.34 -13.62
C ILE A 247 -8.86 -3.50 -12.59
N VAL A 248 -8.72 -4.69 -11.99
CA VAL A 248 -7.63 -4.98 -11.03
C VAL A 248 -6.27 -4.74 -11.68
N GLU A 249 -6.07 -5.25 -12.90
CA GLU A 249 -4.83 -5.09 -13.66
C GLU A 249 -4.53 -3.60 -13.94
N SER A 250 -5.46 -2.89 -14.58
CA SER A 250 -5.25 -1.51 -15.00
C SER A 250 -5.22 -0.48 -13.87
N SER A 251 -5.88 -0.75 -12.74
CA SER A 251 -5.84 0.11 -11.55
C SER A 251 -4.69 -0.23 -10.61
N SER A 252 -4.06 -1.40 -10.80
CA SER A 252 -3.09 -2.00 -9.86
C SER A 252 -3.61 -2.10 -8.42
N LEU A 253 -4.93 -2.10 -8.25
CA LEU A 253 -5.56 -2.25 -6.94
C LEU A 253 -5.62 -3.73 -6.54
N PRO A 254 -5.31 -4.08 -5.29
CA PRO A 254 -5.62 -5.40 -4.74
C PRO A 254 -7.11 -5.75 -4.94
N PRO A 255 -7.45 -7.02 -5.26
CA PRO A 255 -8.82 -7.41 -5.53
C PRO A 255 -9.86 -7.00 -4.46
N PRO A 256 -9.61 -7.13 -3.15
CA PRO A 256 -10.58 -6.68 -2.14
C PRO A 256 -10.89 -5.18 -2.23
N SER A 257 -9.87 -4.36 -2.48
CA SER A 257 -10.02 -2.91 -2.58
C SER A 257 -10.72 -2.49 -3.87
N ALA A 258 -10.46 -3.18 -4.98
CA ALA A 258 -11.20 -3.01 -6.22
C ALA A 258 -12.69 -3.35 -6.03
N ARG A 259 -13.02 -4.46 -5.34
CA ARG A 259 -14.41 -4.84 -5.05
C ARG A 259 -15.14 -3.81 -4.19
N ASP A 260 -14.50 -3.32 -3.12
CA ASP A 260 -15.10 -2.31 -2.25
C ASP A 260 -15.33 -0.99 -2.99
N ALA A 261 -14.38 -0.58 -3.84
CA ALA A 261 -14.51 0.61 -4.69
C ALA A 261 -15.67 0.48 -5.68
N LEU A 262 -15.76 -0.65 -6.40
CA LEU A 262 -16.84 -0.93 -7.34
C LEU A 262 -18.21 -0.92 -6.67
N ALA A 263 -18.36 -1.63 -5.55
CA ALA A 263 -19.63 -1.69 -4.83
C ALA A 263 -20.05 -0.32 -4.27
N SER A 264 -19.09 0.50 -3.83
CA SER A 264 -19.37 1.87 -3.38
C SER A 264 -19.80 2.80 -4.52
N LEU A 265 -19.12 2.73 -5.67
CA LEU A 265 -19.46 3.52 -6.86
C LEU A 265 -20.79 3.09 -7.50
N GLU A 266 -21.10 1.80 -7.49
CA GLU A 266 -22.39 1.25 -7.93
C GLU A 266 -23.53 1.73 -7.01
N LYS A 267 -23.35 1.66 -5.69
CA LYS A 267 -24.32 2.22 -4.72
C LYS A 267 -24.57 3.72 -4.93
N ARG A 268 -23.54 4.46 -5.37
CA ARG A 268 -23.64 5.89 -5.74
C ARG A 268 -24.27 6.12 -7.12
N GLY A 269 -24.56 5.06 -7.88
CA GLY A 269 -25.07 5.11 -9.25
C GLY A 269 -24.06 5.63 -10.27
N CYS A 270 -22.76 5.59 -9.95
CA CYS A 270 -21.68 6.05 -10.84
C CYS A 270 -21.21 4.94 -11.80
N ILE A 271 -21.40 3.67 -11.42
CA ILE A 271 -21.07 2.50 -12.23
C ILE A 271 -22.32 1.62 -12.31
N ALA A 272 -22.50 0.93 -13.44
CA ALA A 272 -23.43 -0.17 -13.60
C ALA A 272 -22.69 -1.48 -13.82
N CYS A 273 -23.16 -2.55 -13.21
CA CYS A 273 -22.67 -3.91 -13.43
C CYS A 273 -23.70 -4.74 -14.19
N GLN A 274 -23.30 -5.43 -15.25
CA GLN A 274 -24.09 -6.44 -15.95
C GLN A 274 -23.22 -7.66 -16.22
N SER A 275 -23.61 -8.82 -15.68
CA SER A 275 -22.88 -10.09 -15.86
C SER A 275 -21.37 -10.00 -15.53
N GLU A 276 -21.02 -9.40 -14.39
CA GLU A 276 -19.62 -9.17 -13.93
C GLU A 276 -18.79 -8.24 -14.84
N VAL A 277 -19.46 -7.45 -15.67
CA VAL A 277 -18.84 -6.43 -16.50
C VAL A 277 -19.33 -5.05 -16.07
N TYR A 278 -18.40 -4.12 -15.87
CA TYR A 278 -18.64 -2.80 -15.31
C TYR A 278 -18.47 -1.70 -16.35
N ALA A 279 -19.33 -0.68 -16.29
CA ALA A 279 -19.22 0.52 -17.10
C ALA A 279 -19.63 1.76 -16.29
N LEU A 280 -19.10 2.92 -16.67
CA LEU A 280 -19.55 4.20 -16.14
C LEU A 280 -21.00 4.46 -16.57
N THR A 281 -21.80 5.00 -15.66
CA THR A 281 -23.08 5.63 -16.01
C THR A 281 -22.83 7.06 -16.43
N SER A 282 -23.84 7.76 -16.97
CA SER A 282 -23.74 9.20 -17.25
C SER A 282 -23.34 10.03 -16.02
N LYS A 283 -23.73 9.58 -14.82
CA LYS A 283 -23.31 10.19 -13.55
C LYS A 283 -21.83 9.92 -13.25
N GLY A 284 -21.36 8.70 -13.51
CA GLY A 284 -19.95 8.34 -13.39
C GLY A 284 -19.06 9.11 -14.36
N ASP A 285 -19.48 9.23 -15.61
CA ASP A 285 -18.78 10.02 -16.63
C ASP A 285 -18.67 11.50 -16.23
N ALA A 286 -19.77 12.09 -15.76
CA ALA A 286 -19.75 13.47 -15.27
C ALA A 286 -18.80 13.67 -14.07
N LEU A 287 -18.79 12.71 -13.13
CA LEU A 287 -17.89 12.73 -11.99
C LEU A 287 -16.43 12.63 -12.44
N LEU A 288 -16.10 11.68 -13.31
CA LEU A 288 -14.75 11.51 -13.84
C LEU A 288 -14.28 12.73 -14.64
N ALA A 289 -15.14 13.26 -15.52
CA ALA A 289 -14.84 14.47 -16.28
C ALA A 289 -14.58 15.68 -15.35
N SER A 290 -15.33 15.79 -14.25
CA SER A 290 -15.09 16.83 -13.25
C SER A 290 -13.74 16.66 -12.55
N LEU A 291 -13.36 15.44 -12.17
CA LEU A 291 -12.05 15.14 -11.56
C LEU A 291 -10.90 15.46 -12.53
N MET A 292 -11.02 15.09 -13.79
CA MET A 292 -10.01 15.36 -14.82
C MET A 292 -9.91 16.86 -15.14
N SER A 293 -11.04 17.56 -15.17
CA SER A 293 -11.09 19.01 -15.37
C SER A 293 -10.45 19.76 -14.22
N ASP A 294 -10.77 19.39 -12.97
CA ASP A 294 -10.19 19.98 -11.76
C ASP A 294 -8.66 19.79 -11.77
N PHE A 295 -8.18 18.59 -12.09
CA PHE A 295 -6.75 18.30 -12.23
C PHE A 295 -6.08 19.13 -13.34
N SER A 296 -6.67 19.20 -14.53
CA SER A 296 -6.12 19.95 -15.66
C SER A 296 -6.09 21.46 -15.41
N ASN A 297 -7.13 21.99 -14.75
CA ASN A 297 -7.18 23.39 -14.32
C ASN A 297 -6.09 23.69 -13.30
N PHE A 298 -5.90 22.78 -12.34
CA PHE A 298 -4.86 22.88 -11.34
C PHE A 298 -3.46 22.84 -11.96
N GLU A 299 -3.16 21.88 -12.85
CA GLU A 299 -1.87 21.84 -13.56
C GLU A 299 -1.60 23.16 -14.28
N ARG A 300 -2.61 23.69 -15.00
CA ARG A 300 -2.50 25.01 -15.65
C ARG A 300 -2.23 26.14 -14.68
N GLN A 301 -2.83 26.13 -13.48
CA GLN A 301 -2.57 27.14 -12.45
C GLN A 301 -1.16 27.03 -11.89
N GLN A 302 -0.65 25.83 -11.62
CA GLN A 302 0.72 25.65 -11.12
C GLN A 302 1.78 25.99 -12.17
N MET A 303 1.46 25.79 -13.45
CA MET A 303 2.33 26.16 -14.57
C MET A 303 2.14 27.61 -15.04
N ALA A 304 1.24 28.37 -14.42
CA ALA A 304 0.96 29.74 -14.83
C ALA A 304 2.20 30.63 -14.67
N GLY A 305 2.56 31.33 -15.74
CA GLY A 305 3.75 32.19 -15.78
C GLY A 305 5.05 31.48 -16.18
N LEU A 306 5.02 30.15 -16.39
CA LEU A 306 6.14 29.43 -17.00
C LEU A 306 6.13 29.57 -18.53
N SER A 307 7.30 29.52 -19.16
CA SER A 307 7.42 29.50 -20.62
C SER A 307 6.90 28.17 -21.18
N GLU A 308 6.01 28.24 -22.19
CA GLU A 308 5.50 27.05 -22.89
C GLU A 308 6.63 26.18 -23.44
N GLN A 309 7.69 26.82 -23.98
CA GLN A 309 8.86 26.10 -24.48
C GLN A 309 9.60 25.36 -23.35
N SER A 310 9.74 25.97 -22.18
CA SER A 310 10.39 25.32 -21.02
C SER A 310 9.59 24.14 -20.50
N VAL A 311 8.25 24.27 -20.45
CA VAL A 311 7.35 23.18 -20.06
C VAL A 311 7.40 22.04 -21.08
N ALA A 312 7.44 22.35 -22.38
CA ALA A 312 7.56 21.34 -23.42
C ALA A 312 8.87 20.55 -23.32
N VAL A 313 10.01 21.24 -23.15
CA VAL A 313 11.31 20.59 -22.96
C VAL A 313 11.34 19.73 -21.70
N ALA A 314 10.81 20.24 -20.58
CA ALA A 314 10.75 19.46 -19.34
C ALA A 314 9.92 18.18 -19.51
N ARG A 315 8.79 18.24 -20.21
CA ARG A 315 7.94 17.08 -20.50
C ARG A 315 8.68 16.06 -21.38
N GLU A 316 9.37 16.52 -22.41
CA GLU A 316 10.17 15.66 -23.30
C GLU A 316 11.27 14.91 -22.53
N VAL A 317 12.03 15.62 -21.69
CA VAL A 317 13.07 15.02 -20.85
C VAL A 317 12.49 13.98 -19.88
N LEU A 318 11.38 14.31 -19.21
CA LEU A 318 10.73 13.39 -18.28
C LEU A 318 10.17 12.14 -18.97
N GLN A 319 9.60 12.29 -20.18
CA GLN A 319 9.09 11.17 -20.96
C GLN A 319 10.22 10.22 -21.40
N GLU A 320 11.30 10.76 -21.97
CA GLU A 320 12.45 9.96 -22.39
C GLU A 320 13.08 9.20 -21.21
N LEU A 321 13.16 9.83 -20.03
CA LEU A 321 13.64 9.16 -18.82
C LEU A 321 12.68 8.08 -18.33
N HIS A 322 11.37 8.32 -18.39
CA HIS A 322 10.37 7.33 -18.04
C HIS A 322 10.46 6.09 -18.93
N ASP A 323 10.57 6.27 -20.24
CA ASP A 323 10.64 5.19 -21.22
C ASP A 323 11.91 4.34 -21.03
N ARG A 324 13.05 4.97 -20.72
CA ARG A 324 14.31 4.25 -20.44
C ARG A 324 14.31 3.46 -19.13
N LEU A 325 13.61 3.94 -18.11
CA LEU A 325 13.57 3.32 -16.78
C LEU A 325 12.48 2.26 -16.65
N SER A 326 11.51 2.26 -17.56
CA SER A 326 10.39 1.30 -17.58
C SER A 326 10.61 0.13 -18.55
N ALA A 327 11.72 0.13 -19.30
CA ALA A 327 12.15 -0.94 -20.22
C ALA A 327 13.00 -1.99 -19.50
#